data_AF-W6TRK5-F1
#
_entry.id   AF-W6TRK5-F1
#
_cell.length_a   1.000
_cell.length_b   1.000
_cell.length_c   1.000
_cell.angle_alpha   90.00
_cell.angle_beta   90.00
_cell.angle_gamma   90.00
#
_symmetry.space_group_name_H-M   'P 1'
#
loop_
_entity.id
_entity.type
_entity.pdbx_description
1 polymer ?
#
loop_
_entity_poly.entity_id
_entity_poly.type
_entity_poly.pdbx_seq_one_letter_code
_entity_poly.pdbx_strand_id
1 'polypeptide(L)'
;MMGNLRNVSKNKTVIMFKYLLSVCLMILIISGCKEIATEPLDKGDAAPGPVKNVQVKSIPGGAVITYTRPENMLYVKATYSIREGVEKEVKASYYKDNLTIEGFPDTKDHQVKLYAVSRGETISEPVVIKVTPLTPPVQSVFKSLQLEEVYGGVRLWFTNEAQADVVINLLVLDSIGDFVPADIFYTKRKEGYVTSRGLAPVKRKFAAFIRDRWNNHSDTLQIDLTPLFEKQLDKSKFKEVRLPTDTYEQHCCGTGMVNLWDNSWNSGNVFHTKPGTGLAQWFTFDLGVESDLSRFKFYHRLGDGQQSTNGAYAGGDPKLFELWGSNEPNLDGSWGSWTLIGEFESIKPSGSPQGTVTGEDFLYAVVNGEEFDIPPGTPSFRYIRWRTSKVWGALDHQYIAELTFWGNDKSNLIK
;
A
#
# COMPACT_ATOMS: atom_id res chain seq x y z
N MET A 1 -17.19 29.93 -75.30
CA MET A 1 -16.30 28.82 -74.91
C MET A 1 -15.10 29.38 -74.17
N MET A 2 -15.14 29.46 -72.83
CA MET A 2 -13.98 29.86 -72.02
C MET A 2 -14.09 29.18 -70.66
N GLY A 3 -13.79 27.89 -70.64
CA GLY A 3 -13.81 27.07 -69.44
C GLY A 3 -13.05 25.79 -69.72
N ASN A 4 -11.72 25.81 -69.48
CA ASN A 4 -10.95 24.60 -69.17
C ASN A 4 -9.47 24.81 -68.82
N LEU A 5 -8.91 26.02 -68.90
CA LEU A 5 -7.46 26.21 -68.66
C LEU A 5 -7.05 26.33 -67.18
N ARG A 6 -7.97 26.63 -66.25
CA ARG A 6 -7.63 26.77 -64.81
C ARG A 6 -7.47 25.45 -64.04
N ASN A 7 -7.98 24.33 -64.56
CA ASN A 7 -8.02 23.06 -63.81
C ASN A 7 -6.77 22.19 -63.97
N VAL A 8 -6.05 22.33 -65.10
CA VAL A 8 -4.85 21.53 -65.40
C VAL A 8 -3.63 21.98 -64.57
N SER A 9 -3.53 23.30 -64.27
CA SER A 9 -2.46 23.88 -63.46
C SER A 9 -2.51 23.42 -62.00
N LYS A 10 -3.69 23.44 -61.35
CA LYS A 10 -3.85 23.00 -59.95
C LYS A 10 -3.52 21.51 -59.77
N ASN A 11 -3.91 20.65 -60.71
CA ASN A 11 -3.60 19.22 -60.62
C ASN A 11 -2.11 18.93 -60.74
N LYS A 12 -1.36 19.65 -61.60
CA LYS A 12 0.10 19.49 -61.68
C LYS A 12 0.80 19.94 -60.40
N THR A 13 0.36 21.03 -59.77
CA THR A 13 0.92 21.51 -58.50
C THR A 13 0.64 20.54 -57.34
N VAL A 14 -0.57 19.96 -57.28
CA VAL A 14 -0.92 18.95 -56.25
C VAL A 14 -0.15 17.64 -56.46
N ILE A 15 0.03 17.20 -57.70
CA ILE A 15 0.81 16.01 -58.04
C ILE A 15 2.29 16.23 -57.68
N MET A 16 2.86 17.39 -58.01
CA MET A 16 4.25 17.73 -57.67
C MET A 16 4.46 17.85 -56.14
N PHE A 17 3.48 18.38 -55.41
CA PHE A 17 3.51 18.46 -53.95
C PHE A 17 3.40 17.07 -53.29
N LYS A 18 2.61 16.14 -53.87
CA LYS A 18 2.55 14.74 -53.41
C LYS A 18 3.88 14.01 -53.61
N TYR A 19 4.55 14.20 -54.74
CA TYR A 19 5.88 13.61 -54.96
C TYR A 19 6.93 14.24 -54.04
N LEU A 20 6.89 15.55 -53.82
CA LEU A 20 7.80 16.24 -52.89
C LEU A 20 7.57 15.79 -51.44
N LEU A 21 6.32 15.61 -51.02
CA LEU A 21 5.96 15.09 -49.70
C LEU A 21 6.38 13.63 -49.55
N SER A 22 6.21 12.81 -50.58
CA SER A 22 6.66 11.40 -50.59
C SER A 22 8.18 11.28 -50.55
N VAL A 23 8.91 12.18 -51.20
CA VAL A 23 10.37 12.25 -51.16
C VAL A 23 10.85 12.74 -49.79
N CYS A 24 10.22 13.78 -49.21
CA CYS A 24 10.52 14.23 -47.85
C CYS A 24 10.23 13.15 -46.80
N LEU A 25 9.13 12.41 -46.93
CA LEU A 25 8.80 11.32 -46.01
C LEU A 25 9.78 10.16 -46.14
N MET A 26 10.27 9.89 -47.35
CA MET A 26 11.31 8.89 -47.57
C MET A 26 12.66 9.32 -46.99
N ILE A 27 13.01 10.61 -47.06
CA ILE A 27 14.23 11.19 -46.43
C ILE A 27 14.16 11.13 -44.89
N LEU A 28 12.98 11.29 -44.30
CA LEU A 28 12.76 11.16 -42.84
C LEU A 28 12.91 9.72 -42.33
N ILE A 29 12.66 8.70 -43.16
CA ILE A 29 12.83 7.29 -42.78
C ILE A 29 14.32 6.87 -42.78
N ILE A 30 15.15 7.49 -43.62
CA ILE A 30 16.61 7.21 -43.69
C ILE A 30 17.44 8.01 -42.70
N SER A 31 16.85 8.99 -42.02
CA SER A 31 17.50 9.81 -40.98
C SER A 31 17.16 9.33 -39.56
N GLY A 32 16.91 8.02 -39.41
CA GLY A 32 16.94 7.37 -38.11
C GLY A 32 18.30 7.58 -37.45
N CYS A 33 18.32 8.28 -36.30
CA CYS A 33 19.49 8.40 -35.45
C CYS A 33 20.02 6.99 -35.16
N LYS A 34 21.25 6.69 -35.57
CA LYS A 34 21.96 5.55 -35.01
C LYS A 34 22.14 5.85 -33.53
N GLU A 35 21.57 5.02 -32.65
CA GLU A 35 21.94 5.03 -31.24
C GLU A 35 23.45 4.77 -31.18
N ILE A 36 24.22 5.80 -30.87
CA ILE A 36 25.65 5.66 -30.60
C ILE A 36 25.69 4.93 -29.27
N ALA A 37 26.08 3.64 -29.31
CA ALA A 37 26.37 2.91 -28.09
C ALA A 37 27.39 3.72 -27.27
N THR A 38 27.05 4.02 -26.02
CA THR A 38 27.99 4.66 -25.10
C THR A 38 29.10 3.66 -24.80
N GLU A 39 30.22 3.78 -25.49
CA GLU A 39 31.41 2.99 -25.27
C GLU A 39 32.29 3.65 -24.19
N PRO A 40 33.08 2.87 -23.44
CA PRO A 40 34.05 3.43 -22.50
C PRO A 40 35.04 4.35 -23.22
N LEU A 41 35.33 5.50 -22.62
CA LEU A 41 36.31 6.47 -23.14
C LEU A 41 37.74 5.90 -23.10
N ASP A 42 38.04 5.07 -22.10
CA ASP A 42 39.34 4.45 -21.87
C ASP A 42 39.41 3.07 -22.53
N LYS A 43 39.40 3.03 -23.87
CA LYS A 43 39.57 1.76 -24.60
C LYS A 43 40.99 1.23 -24.44
N GLY A 44 41.13 -0.01 -23.95
CA GLY A 44 42.42 -0.72 -23.89
C GLY A 44 43.14 -0.70 -22.54
N ASP A 45 42.45 -0.35 -21.45
CA ASP A 45 42.99 -0.53 -20.09
C ASP A 45 43.18 -2.03 -19.79
N ALA A 46 44.24 -2.35 -19.03
CA ALA A 46 44.54 -3.72 -18.61
C ALA A 46 43.43 -4.25 -17.69
N ALA A 47 43.23 -5.58 -17.70
CA ALA A 47 42.35 -6.22 -16.74
C ALA A 47 42.88 -5.96 -15.31
N PRO A 48 42.03 -5.56 -14.35
CA PRO A 48 42.45 -5.47 -12.96
C PRO A 48 42.84 -6.85 -12.43
N GLY A 49 43.60 -6.89 -11.33
CA GLY A 49 43.79 -8.14 -10.59
C GLY A 49 42.46 -8.67 -10.02
N PRO A 50 42.34 -9.96 -9.72
CA PRO A 50 41.18 -10.48 -9.01
C PRO A 50 41.05 -9.86 -7.61
N VAL A 51 39.82 -9.81 -7.08
CA VAL A 51 39.58 -9.43 -5.68
C VAL A 51 40.26 -10.40 -4.71
N LYS A 52 40.62 -9.93 -3.51
CA LYS A 52 41.32 -10.75 -2.50
C LYS A 52 40.57 -10.75 -1.17
N ASN A 53 40.96 -11.64 -0.24
CA ASN A 53 40.43 -11.71 1.12
C ASN A 53 38.90 -11.72 1.18
N VAL A 54 38.28 -12.52 0.32
CA VAL A 54 36.82 -12.58 0.22
C VAL A 54 36.23 -13.22 1.47
N GLN A 55 35.27 -12.55 2.10
CA GLN A 55 34.52 -13.08 3.24
C GLN A 55 33.03 -13.04 2.92
N VAL A 56 32.30 -14.04 3.42
CA VAL A 56 30.87 -14.22 3.17
C VAL A 56 30.13 -14.17 4.50
N LYS A 57 29.16 -13.27 4.62
CA LYS A 57 28.20 -13.23 5.71
C LYS A 57 26.81 -13.56 5.17
N SER A 58 26.27 -14.72 5.53
CA SER A 58 24.93 -15.14 5.11
C SER A 58 23.84 -14.25 5.71
N ILE A 59 22.82 -13.96 4.90
CA ILE A 59 21.58 -13.24 5.30
C ILE A 59 20.37 -14.03 4.76
N PRO A 60 19.12 -13.73 5.19
CA PRO A 60 17.93 -14.40 4.66
C PRO A 60 17.85 -14.31 3.13
N GLY A 61 17.89 -15.45 2.44
CA GLY A 61 17.81 -15.51 0.97
C GLY A 61 19.00 -14.89 0.23
N GLY A 62 20.13 -14.65 0.90
CA GLY A 62 21.25 -13.90 0.35
C GLY A 62 22.56 -14.01 1.12
N ALA A 63 23.53 -13.18 0.73
CA ALA A 63 24.75 -12.93 1.50
C ALA A 63 25.30 -11.53 1.25
N VAL A 64 25.99 -11.00 2.26
CA VAL A 64 26.89 -9.85 2.12
C VAL A 64 28.30 -10.39 1.93
N ILE A 65 28.93 -10.00 0.83
CA ILE A 65 30.27 -10.41 0.45
C ILE A 65 31.19 -9.20 0.58
N THR A 66 32.24 -9.32 1.40
CA THR A 66 33.29 -8.29 1.56
C THR A 66 34.58 -8.78 0.92
N TYR A 67 35.39 -7.85 0.43
CA TYR A 67 36.63 -8.17 -0.28
C TYR A 67 37.64 -7.01 -0.25
N THR A 68 38.91 -7.35 -0.47
CA THR A 68 39.97 -6.38 -0.77
C THR A 68 39.99 -6.08 -2.27
N ARG A 69 39.92 -4.80 -2.61
CA ARG A 69 39.93 -4.30 -4.00
C ARG A 69 41.34 -4.39 -4.60
N PRO A 70 41.47 -4.79 -5.88
CA PRO A 70 42.68 -4.58 -6.66
C PRO A 70 42.88 -3.10 -7.01
N GLU A 71 44.08 -2.73 -7.45
CA GLU A 71 44.32 -1.44 -8.12
C GLU A 71 43.67 -1.41 -9.51
N ASN A 72 43.46 -0.21 -10.06
CA ASN A 72 42.97 0.02 -11.44
C ASN A 72 41.61 -0.61 -11.78
N MET A 73 40.65 -0.62 -10.84
CA MET A 73 39.26 -1.04 -11.11
C MET A 73 38.25 0.12 -11.09
N LEU A 74 37.13 -0.05 -11.79
CA LEU A 74 35.94 0.81 -11.76
C LEU A 74 34.84 0.22 -10.86
N TYR A 75 34.61 -1.09 -10.93
CA TYR A 75 33.62 -1.77 -10.09
C TYR A 75 33.98 -3.25 -9.88
N VAL A 76 33.39 -3.86 -8.85
CA VAL A 76 33.33 -5.32 -8.70
C VAL A 76 31.97 -5.81 -9.15
N LYS A 77 31.94 -6.93 -9.87
CA LYS A 77 30.75 -7.59 -10.37
C LYS A 77 30.64 -8.98 -9.76
N ALA A 78 29.47 -9.31 -9.21
CA ALA A 78 29.11 -10.67 -8.84
C ALA A 78 28.11 -11.23 -9.85
N THR A 79 28.33 -12.45 -10.32
CA THR A 79 27.35 -13.21 -11.10
C THR A 79 27.00 -14.53 -10.40
N TYR A 80 25.72 -14.88 -10.38
CA TYR A 80 25.20 -16.05 -9.68
C TYR A 80 23.84 -16.47 -10.23
N SER A 81 23.55 -17.77 -10.13
CA SER A 81 22.27 -18.34 -10.48
C SER A 81 21.37 -18.40 -9.25
N ILE A 82 20.12 -17.91 -9.35
CA ILE A 82 19.12 -18.07 -8.27
C ILE A 82 18.23 -19.30 -8.47
N ARG A 83 18.19 -19.83 -9.70
CA ARG A 83 17.58 -21.10 -10.09
C ARG A 83 18.04 -21.41 -11.51
N GLU A 84 17.84 -22.65 -11.94
CA GLU A 84 18.17 -23.10 -13.28
C GLU A 84 17.66 -22.12 -14.35
N GLY A 85 18.56 -21.64 -15.21
CA GLY A 85 18.25 -20.70 -16.29
C GLY A 85 18.07 -19.24 -15.88
N VAL A 86 18.17 -18.88 -14.59
CA VAL A 86 18.01 -17.48 -14.12
C VAL A 86 19.29 -16.98 -13.46
N GLU A 87 20.10 -16.30 -14.25
CA GLU A 87 21.31 -15.60 -13.80
C GLU A 87 20.98 -14.21 -13.25
N LYS A 88 21.76 -13.79 -12.26
CA LYS A 88 21.72 -12.46 -11.65
C LYS A 88 23.11 -11.86 -11.65
N GLU A 89 23.13 -10.53 -11.77
CA GLU A 89 24.32 -9.71 -11.72
C GLU A 89 24.13 -8.59 -10.71
N VAL A 90 25.15 -8.38 -9.87
CA VAL A 90 25.21 -7.24 -8.94
C VAL A 90 26.56 -6.54 -9.10
N LYS A 91 26.55 -5.22 -9.11
CA LYS A 91 27.76 -4.40 -9.19
C LYS A 91 27.93 -3.56 -7.93
N ALA A 92 29.17 -3.44 -7.47
CA ALA A 92 29.60 -2.52 -6.43
C ALA A 92 30.64 -1.57 -7.02
N SER A 93 30.36 -0.26 -6.96
CA SER A 93 31.28 0.75 -7.49
C SER A 93 32.61 0.74 -6.76
N TYR A 94 33.60 1.40 -7.36
CA TYR A 94 34.96 1.55 -6.81
C TYR A 94 34.99 1.91 -5.33
N TYR A 95 34.06 2.76 -4.87
CA TYR A 95 34.04 3.26 -3.50
C TYR A 95 33.53 2.26 -2.45
N LYS A 96 33.00 1.10 -2.87
CA LYS A 96 32.52 0.03 -1.98
C LYS A 96 33.46 -1.17 -1.99
N ASP A 97 33.65 -1.75 -0.82
CA ASP A 97 34.41 -2.98 -0.57
C ASP A 97 33.51 -4.21 -0.30
N ASN A 98 32.22 -4.05 -0.55
CA ASN A 98 31.21 -5.06 -0.32
C ASN A 98 30.10 -5.02 -1.37
N LEU A 99 29.44 -6.17 -1.52
CA LEU A 99 28.25 -6.36 -2.34
C LEU A 99 27.26 -7.28 -1.63
N THR A 100 25.98 -7.00 -1.81
CA THR A 100 24.89 -7.84 -1.30
C THR A 100 24.28 -8.60 -2.47
N ILE A 101 24.21 -9.92 -2.37
CA ILE A 101 23.49 -10.78 -3.31
C ILE A 101 22.27 -11.36 -2.62
N GLU A 102 21.17 -11.50 -3.36
CA GLU A 102 19.87 -11.87 -2.82
C GLU A 102 19.05 -12.65 -3.87
N GLY A 103 17.97 -13.26 -3.42
CA GLY A 103 17.02 -13.96 -4.27
C GLY A 103 17.21 -15.46 -4.33
N PHE A 104 18.09 -16.02 -3.49
CA PHE A 104 18.22 -17.48 -3.36
C PHE A 104 16.94 -18.08 -2.74
N PRO A 105 16.41 -19.19 -3.32
CA PRO A 105 15.12 -19.77 -2.93
C PRO A 105 15.22 -20.76 -1.76
N ASP A 106 16.43 -21.11 -1.34
CA ASP A 106 16.70 -22.17 -0.37
C ASP A 106 17.95 -21.85 0.46
N THR A 107 18.33 -22.77 1.35
CA THR A 107 19.53 -22.69 2.19
C THR A 107 20.64 -23.61 1.68
N LYS A 108 20.67 -23.92 0.38
CA LYS A 108 21.70 -24.77 -0.22
C LYS A 108 22.92 -23.93 -0.58
N ASP A 109 23.96 -24.63 -0.99
CA ASP A 109 25.18 -24.00 -1.45
C ASP A 109 25.06 -23.51 -2.89
N HIS A 110 25.39 -22.25 -3.11
CA HIS A 110 25.38 -21.59 -4.41
C HIS A 110 26.77 -21.10 -4.78
N GLN A 111 27.15 -21.27 -6.04
CA GLN A 111 28.40 -20.70 -6.57
C GLN A 111 28.17 -19.26 -7.01
N VAL A 112 29.10 -18.38 -6.63
CA VAL A 112 29.10 -16.97 -7.02
C VAL A 112 30.46 -16.64 -7.60
N LYS A 113 30.48 -15.97 -8.75
CA LYS A 113 31.70 -15.54 -9.41
C LYS A 113 31.88 -14.04 -9.23
N LEU A 114 33.04 -13.65 -8.68
CA LEU A 114 33.41 -12.26 -8.47
C LEU A 114 34.46 -11.83 -9.49
N TYR A 115 34.25 -10.66 -10.08
CA TYR A 115 35.14 -10.07 -11.08
C TYR A 115 35.44 -8.63 -10.68
N ALA A 116 36.69 -8.19 -10.82
CA ALA A 116 37.01 -6.77 -10.87
C ALA A 116 36.97 -6.31 -12.33
N VAL A 117 36.40 -5.13 -12.58
CA VAL A 117 36.24 -4.58 -13.93
C VAL A 117 36.87 -3.20 -13.99
N SER A 118 37.70 -2.94 -15.01
CA SER A 118 38.39 -1.67 -15.21
C SER A 118 37.49 -0.57 -15.78
N ARG A 119 38.03 0.65 -15.95
CA ARG A 119 37.31 1.76 -16.59
C ARG A 119 37.01 1.50 -18.07
N GLY A 120 37.87 0.72 -18.72
CA GLY A 120 37.71 0.28 -20.10
C GLY A 120 36.83 -0.96 -20.29
N GLU A 121 36.11 -1.41 -19.24
CA GLU A 121 35.29 -2.63 -19.23
C GLU A 121 36.07 -3.94 -19.44
N THR A 122 37.39 -3.93 -19.20
CA THR A 122 38.22 -5.15 -19.18
C THR A 122 38.00 -5.90 -17.85
N ILE A 123 37.77 -7.21 -17.91
CA ILE A 123 37.35 -8.04 -16.78
C ILE A 123 38.53 -8.90 -16.26
N SER A 124 38.70 -8.98 -14.95
CA SER A 124 39.67 -9.89 -14.30
C SER A 124 39.31 -11.36 -14.47
N GLU A 125 40.24 -12.26 -14.14
CA GLU A 125 39.89 -13.65 -13.83
C GLU A 125 38.89 -13.72 -12.65
N PRO A 126 37.97 -14.71 -12.63
CA PRO A 126 36.98 -14.83 -11.59
C PRO A 126 37.57 -15.37 -10.28
N VAL A 127 37.08 -14.84 -9.16
CA VAL A 127 37.14 -15.54 -7.88
C VAL A 127 35.81 -16.26 -7.66
N VAL A 128 35.85 -17.59 -7.69
CA VAL A 128 34.67 -18.42 -7.42
C VAL A 128 34.57 -18.67 -5.92
N ILE A 129 33.45 -18.27 -5.33
CA ILE A 129 33.15 -18.52 -3.93
C ILE A 129 31.86 -19.33 -3.79
N LYS A 130 31.67 -19.87 -2.59
CA LYS A 130 30.52 -20.64 -2.20
C LYS A 130 29.71 -19.87 -1.17
N VAL A 131 28.40 -19.75 -1.38
CA VAL A 131 27.49 -19.02 -0.51
C VAL A 131 26.37 -19.94 -0.05
N THR A 132 26.15 -20.01 1.25
CA THR A 132 25.03 -20.74 1.87
C THR A 132 24.12 -19.71 2.57
N PRO A 133 23.05 -19.23 1.92
CA PRO A 133 22.17 -18.22 2.48
C PRO A 133 21.38 -18.75 3.68
N LEU A 134 20.87 -17.85 4.53
CA LEU A 134 19.91 -18.21 5.57
C LEU A 134 18.52 -18.44 4.95
N THR A 135 17.61 -19.03 5.71
CA THR A 135 16.22 -19.29 5.29
C THR A 135 15.62 -18.05 4.62
N PRO A 136 15.14 -18.16 3.37
CA PRO A 136 14.63 -17.00 2.65
C PRO A 136 13.33 -16.48 3.26
N PRO A 137 13.07 -15.16 3.19
CA PRO A 137 11.89 -14.55 3.79
C PRO A 137 10.57 -15.20 3.39
N VAL A 138 10.43 -15.64 2.12
CA VAL A 138 9.22 -16.32 1.64
C VAL A 138 8.88 -17.57 2.47
N GLN A 139 9.89 -18.31 2.93
CA GLN A 139 9.68 -19.51 3.75
C GLN A 139 9.45 -19.18 5.23
N SER A 140 10.19 -18.21 5.78
CA SER A 140 10.02 -17.84 7.20
C SER A 140 8.68 -17.15 7.44
N VAL A 141 8.24 -16.27 6.54
CA VAL A 141 6.92 -15.62 6.62
C VAL A 141 5.81 -16.66 6.49
N PHE A 142 5.94 -17.59 5.53
CA PHE A 142 4.95 -18.66 5.34
C PHE A 142 4.69 -19.47 6.63
N LYS A 143 5.76 -19.81 7.38
CA LYS A 143 5.64 -20.58 8.63
C LYS A 143 4.89 -19.84 9.75
N SER A 144 4.74 -18.52 9.64
CA SER A 144 4.02 -17.69 10.62
C SER A 144 2.54 -17.50 10.28
N LEU A 145 2.10 -17.92 9.08
CA LEU A 145 0.76 -17.61 8.60
C LEU A 145 -0.33 -18.26 9.46
N GLN A 146 -1.31 -17.45 9.85
CA GLN A 146 -2.54 -17.92 10.48
C GLN A 146 -3.73 -17.22 9.81
N LEU A 147 -4.69 -18.01 9.31
CA LEU A 147 -5.94 -17.47 8.81
C LEU A 147 -7.06 -17.68 9.82
N GLU A 148 -7.90 -16.67 9.96
CA GLU A 148 -9.10 -16.69 10.78
C GLU A 148 -10.29 -16.07 10.04
N GLU A 149 -11.50 -16.48 10.41
CA GLU A 149 -12.72 -15.85 9.92
C GLU A 149 -12.95 -14.51 10.65
N VAL A 150 -13.42 -13.52 9.89
CA VAL A 150 -13.81 -12.21 10.43
C VAL A 150 -15.10 -11.74 9.78
N TYR A 151 -15.67 -10.65 10.28
CA TYR A 151 -16.81 -9.99 9.66
C TYR A 151 -16.54 -9.60 8.21
N GLY A 152 -17.41 -10.07 7.32
CA GLY A 152 -17.37 -9.84 5.88
C GLY A 152 -16.14 -10.40 5.19
N GLY A 153 -15.35 -11.28 5.83
CA GLY A 153 -14.02 -11.60 5.32
C GLY A 153 -13.24 -12.73 6.01
N VAL A 154 -11.95 -12.79 5.67
CA VAL A 154 -10.94 -13.56 6.38
C VAL A 154 -9.72 -12.69 6.66
N ARG A 155 -9.09 -12.89 7.81
CA ARG A 155 -7.86 -12.20 8.20
C ARG A 155 -6.70 -13.18 8.17
N LEU A 156 -5.56 -12.72 7.67
CA LEU A 156 -4.30 -13.47 7.63
C LEU A 156 -3.23 -12.72 8.42
N TRP A 157 -2.77 -13.34 9.51
CA TRP A 157 -1.67 -12.88 10.35
C TRP A 157 -0.32 -13.34 9.80
N PHE A 158 0.72 -12.53 9.96
CA PHE A 158 2.08 -12.85 9.50
C PHE A 158 3.17 -12.17 10.34
N THR A 159 4.37 -12.75 10.30
CA THR A 159 5.62 -12.19 10.83
C THR A 159 6.71 -12.25 9.76
N ASN A 160 7.32 -11.11 9.46
CA ASN A 160 8.40 -10.88 8.50
C ASN A 160 9.57 -10.17 9.20
N GLU A 161 10.31 -10.91 10.03
CA GLU A 161 11.46 -10.40 10.80
C GLU A 161 12.51 -9.70 9.93
N ALA A 162 12.69 -10.15 8.69
CA ALA A 162 13.65 -9.56 7.75
C ALA A 162 13.18 -8.24 7.14
N GLN A 163 11.91 -7.85 7.35
CA GLN A 163 11.26 -6.71 6.69
C GLN A 163 11.46 -6.72 5.18
N ALA A 164 11.50 -7.92 4.59
CA ALA A 164 11.73 -8.10 3.16
C ALA A 164 10.46 -7.74 2.37
N ASP A 165 10.63 -7.25 1.14
CA ASP A 165 9.50 -7.02 0.24
C ASP A 165 8.86 -8.36 -0.17
N VAL A 166 7.69 -8.64 0.39
CA VAL A 166 6.92 -9.86 0.11
C VAL A 166 5.53 -9.53 -0.40
N VAL A 167 4.96 -10.48 -1.13
CA VAL A 167 3.58 -10.45 -1.61
C VAL A 167 2.82 -11.62 -0.99
N ILE A 168 1.81 -11.31 -0.20
CA ILE A 168 0.87 -12.28 0.36
C ILE A 168 -0.26 -12.43 -0.66
N ASN A 169 -0.41 -13.64 -1.21
CA ASN A 169 -1.49 -13.95 -2.15
C ASN A 169 -2.52 -14.76 -1.37
N LEU A 170 -3.70 -14.18 -1.16
CA LEU A 170 -4.83 -14.84 -0.53
C LEU A 170 -5.82 -15.24 -1.61
N LEU A 171 -6.18 -16.51 -1.64
CA LEU A 171 -7.03 -17.13 -2.64
C LEU A 171 -8.28 -17.69 -1.97
N VAL A 172 -9.35 -17.79 -2.76
CA VAL A 172 -10.59 -18.47 -2.37
C VAL A 172 -10.97 -19.44 -3.48
N LEU A 173 -11.44 -20.63 -3.08
CA LEU A 173 -12.00 -21.60 -4.01
C LEU A 173 -13.36 -21.11 -4.48
N ASP A 174 -13.52 -20.97 -5.79
CA ASP A 174 -14.77 -20.56 -6.40
C ASP A 174 -15.77 -21.73 -6.53
N SER A 175 -16.92 -21.47 -7.14
CA SER A 175 -17.99 -22.47 -7.29
C SER A 175 -17.70 -23.57 -8.31
N ILE A 176 -16.69 -23.40 -9.17
CA ILE A 176 -16.28 -24.41 -10.17
C ILE A 176 -15.06 -25.22 -9.72
N GLY A 177 -14.48 -24.87 -8.56
CA GLY A 177 -13.39 -25.61 -7.92
C GLY A 177 -12.00 -25.06 -8.22
N ASP A 178 -11.91 -23.83 -8.75
CA ASP A 178 -10.63 -23.17 -9.02
C ASP A 178 -10.30 -22.16 -7.92
N PHE A 179 -9.02 -22.09 -7.55
CA PHE A 179 -8.55 -21.03 -6.66
C PHE A 179 -8.39 -19.73 -7.44
N VAL A 180 -9.17 -18.73 -7.08
CA VAL A 180 -9.08 -17.38 -7.63
C VAL A 180 -8.50 -16.42 -6.58
N PRO A 181 -7.82 -15.33 -6.99
CA PRO A 181 -7.37 -14.31 -6.07
C PRO A 181 -8.56 -13.72 -5.28
N ALA A 182 -8.52 -13.85 -3.96
CA ALA A 182 -9.39 -13.10 -3.07
C ALA A 182 -8.81 -11.69 -2.86
N ASP A 183 -7.52 -11.61 -2.53
CA ASP A 183 -6.76 -10.36 -2.43
C ASP A 183 -5.25 -10.59 -2.56
N ILE A 184 -4.52 -9.53 -2.88
CA ILE A 184 -3.05 -9.54 -2.99
C ILE A 184 -2.48 -8.36 -2.19
N PHE A 185 -1.65 -8.65 -1.21
CA PHE A 185 -1.06 -7.64 -0.34
C PHE A 185 0.45 -7.55 -0.52
N TYR A 186 0.95 -6.34 -0.75
CA TYR A 186 2.37 -6.02 -0.83
C TYR A 186 2.81 -5.43 0.51
N THR A 187 3.83 -6.01 1.15
CA THR A 187 4.25 -5.55 2.48
C THR A 187 5.73 -5.81 2.75
N LYS A 188 6.31 -4.91 3.55
CA LYS A 188 7.62 -5.03 4.20
C LYS A 188 7.52 -4.88 5.73
N ARG A 189 6.28 -4.85 6.27
CA ARG A 189 6.03 -4.69 7.70
C ARG A 189 6.62 -5.88 8.46
N LYS A 190 7.17 -5.61 9.65
CA LYS A 190 7.79 -6.65 10.48
C LYS A 190 6.77 -7.71 10.92
N GLU A 191 5.56 -7.30 11.25
CA GLU A 191 4.48 -8.18 11.66
C GLU A 191 3.13 -7.47 11.42
N GLY A 192 2.05 -8.23 11.51
CA GLY A 192 0.70 -7.70 11.49
C GLY A 192 -0.26 -8.66 10.83
N TYR A 193 -1.32 -8.09 10.26
CA TYR A 193 -2.32 -8.84 9.53
C TYR A 193 -2.76 -8.10 8.27
N VAL A 194 -3.37 -8.85 7.37
CA VAL A 194 -4.10 -8.36 6.20
C VAL A 194 -5.48 -9.00 6.18
N THR A 195 -6.47 -8.29 5.66
CA THR A 195 -7.85 -8.77 5.68
C THR A 195 -8.43 -8.68 4.28
N SER A 196 -9.01 -9.78 3.80
CA SER A 196 -9.83 -9.79 2.59
C SER A 196 -11.30 -9.67 2.98
N ARG A 197 -12.02 -8.75 2.34
CA ARG A 197 -13.39 -8.35 2.70
C ARG A 197 -14.36 -8.56 1.53
N GLY A 198 -15.65 -8.34 1.77
CA GLY A 198 -16.70 -8.51 0.77
C GLY A 198 -17.09 -9.97 0.52
N LEU A 199 -16.72 -10.86 1.43
CA LEU A 199 -17.02 -12.29 1.35
C LEU A 199 -18.32 -12.60 2.06
N ALA A 200 -19.21 -13.35 1.39
CA ALA A 200 -20.45 -13.84 1.97
C ALA A 200 -20.19 -14.84 3.10
N PRO A 201 -21.11 -14.97 4.09
CA PRO A 201 -20.96 -15.88 5.23
C PRO A 201 -21.27 -17.33 4.85
N VAL A 202 -20.51 -17.86 3.89
CA VAL A 202 -20.65 -19.21 3.37
C VAL A 202 -19.30 -19.90 3.53
N LYS A 203 -19.32 -21.15 4.01
CA LYS A 203 -18.12 -21.95 4.15
C LYS A 203 -17.42 -22.10 2.81
N ARG A 204 -16.15 -21.69 2.74
CA ARG A 204 -15.29 -21.77 1.55
C ARG A 204 -13.90 -22.24 1.93
N LYS A 205 -13.20 -22.83 0.96
CA LYS A 205 -11.78 -23.15 1.10
C LYS A 205 -10.96 -21.93 0.73
N PHE A 206 -10.12 -21.48 1.64
CA PHE A 206 -9.15 -20.41 1.44
C PHE A 206 -7.76 -20.99 1.31
N ALA A 207 -6.92 -20.31 0.55
CA ALA A 207 -5.52 -20.65 0.42
C ALA A 207 -4.63 -19.41 0.49
N ALA A 208 -3.42 -19.54 1.01
CA ALA A 208 -2.46 -18.45 1.03
C ALA A 208 -1.04 -18.93 0.76
N PHE A 209 -0.30 -18.14 -0.02
CA PHE A 209 1.12 -18.35 -0.26
C PHE A 209 1.86 -17.01 -0.38
N ILE A 210 3.16 -17.05 -0.10
CA ILE A 210 4.06 -15.90 -0.16
C ILE A 210 4.90 -15.99 -1.42
N ARG A 211 5.09 -14.85 -2.10
CA ARG A 211 6.12 -14.71 -3.14
C ARG A 211 6.97 -13.47 -2.92
N ASP A 212 8.18 -13.47 -3.46
CA ASP A 212 9.07 -12.31 -3.47
C ASP A 212 9.21 -11.69 -4.88
N ARG A 213 10.01 -10.62 -4.98
CA ARG A 213 10.32 -9.93 -6.25
C ARG A 213 11.10 -10.78 -7.25
N TRP A 214 11.74 -11.86 -6.80
CA TRP A 214 12.44 -12.79 -7.67
C TRP A 214 11.53 -13.90 -8.18
N ASN A 215 10.26 -13.94 -7.76
CA ASN A 215 9.33 -15.00 -8.10
C ASN A 215 9.69 -16.34 -7.43
N ASN A 216 10.32 -16.30 -6.25
CA ASN A 216 10.36 -17.44 -5.35
C ASN A 216 9.01 -17.55 -4.64
N HIS A 217 8.56 -18.78 -4.38
CA HIS A 217 7.26 -19.06 -3.78
C HIS A 217 7.43 -19.93 -2.55
N SER A 218 6.58 -19.72 -1.55
CA SER A 218 6.38 -20.68 -0.47
C SER A 218 5.51 -21.85 -0.92
N ASP A 219 5.31 -22.82 -0.03
CA ASP A 219 4.17 -23.73 -0.12
C ASP A 219 2.85 -22.96 0.11
N THR A 220 1.71 -23.67 0.05
CA THR A 220 0.37 -23.09 0.17
C THR A 220 -0.33 -23.57 1.43
N LEU A 221 -0.72 -22.64 2.30
CA LEU A 221 -1.59 -22.91 3.43
C LEU A 221 -3.02 -23.01 2.91
N GLN A 222 -3.78 -24.04 3.28
CA GLN A 222 -5.19 -24.18 2.92
C GLN A 222 -6.05 -24.46 4.15
N ILE A 223 -7.21 -23.81 4.25
CA ILE A 223 -8.14 -23.96 5.37
C ILE A 223 -9.59 -23.69 4.93
N ASP A 224 -10.55 -24.36 5.55
CA ASP A 224 -11.98 -24.06 5.35
C ASP A 224 -12.46 -23.08 6.43
N LEU A 225 -12.99 -21.92 6.02
CA LEU A 225 -13.48 -20.86 6.92
C LEU A 225 -14.88 -20.40 6.50
N THR A 226 -15.63 -19.83 7.45
CA THR A 226 -16.95 -19.23 7.19
C THR A 226 -16.93 -17.78 7.65
N PRO A 227 -16.73 -16.81 6.74
CA PRO A 227 -16.77 -15.39 7.10
C PRO A 227 -18.00 -15.04 7.93
N LEU A 228 -17.86 -14.15 8.91
CA LEU A 228 -19.00 -13.72 9.70
C LEU A 228 -19.85 -12.75 8.88
N PHE A 229 -21.17 -12.81 9.02
CA PHE A 229 -22.05 -11.92 8.25
C PHE A 229 -21.81 -10.46 8.63
N GLU A 230 -21.61 -9.62 7.62
CA GLU A 230 -21.45 -8.17 7.77
C GLU A 230 -22.21 -7.46 6.66
N LYS A 231 -22.79 -6.30 6.98
CA LYS A 231 -23.27 -5.34 5.98
C LYS A 231 -22.94 -3.91 6.41
N GLN A 232 -22.87 -3.02 5.43
CA GLN A 232 -22.81 -1.59 5.73
C GLN A 232 -24.14 -1.15 6.34
N LEU A 233 -24.09 -0.37 7.41
CA LEU A 233 -25.30 0.20 8.00
C LEU A 233 -25.89 1.28 7.08
N ASP A 234 -27.23 1.36 7.09
CA ASP A 234 -27.97 2.29 6.26
C ASP A 234 -27.89 3.72 6.82
N LYS A 235 -26.97 4.51 6.25
CA LYS A 235 -26.72 5.91 6.61
C LYS A 235 -27.96 6.80 6.52
N SER A 236 -28.97 6.45 5.71
CA SER A 236 -30.22 7.24 5.65
C SER A 236 -31.00 7.23 6.97
N LYS A 237 -30.69 6.29 7.86
CA LYS A 237 -31.27 6.20 9.20
C LYS A 237 -30.48 6.99 10.25
N PHE A 238 -29.28 7.46 9.91
CA PHE A 238 -28.40 8.12 10.87
C PHE A 238 -28.93 9.51 11.20
N LYS A 239 -28.87 9.89 12.48
CA LYS A 239 -29.37 11.18 12.95
C LYS A 239 -28.46 11.78 13.99
N GLU A 240 -28.26 13.09 13.90
CA GLU A 240 -27.57 13.86 14.96
C GLU A 240 -28.29 13.71 16.29
N VAL A 241 -27.52 13.56 17.37
CA VAL A 241 -28.03 13.64 18.75
C VAL A 241 -27.24 14.73 19.45
N ARG A 242 -27.93 15.79 19.87
CA ARG A 242 -27.31 16.97 20.49
C ARG A 242 -27.49 16.90 21.99
N LEU A 243 -26.42 16.56 22.71
CA LEU A 243 -26.41 16.50 24.16
C LEU A 243 -25.72 17.74 24.75
N PRO A 244 -26.08 18.20 25.96
CA PRO A 244 -25.58 19.46 26.53
C PRO A 244 -24.06 19.57 26.65
N THR A 245 -23.36 18.44 26.76
CA THR A 245 -21.90 18.39 26.93
C THR A 245 -21.14 18.23 25.61
N ASP A 246 -21.84 17.91 24.52
CA ASP A 246 -21.23 17.62 23.21
C ASP A 246 -20.75 18.90 22.51
N THR A 247 -19.62 18.81 21.82
CA THR A 247 -19.07 19.87 20.96
C THR A 247 -19.55 19.68 19.51
N TYR A 248 -20.87 19.64 19.32
CA TYR A 248 -21.49 19.39 18.01
C TYR A 248 -21.61 20.64 17.11
N GLU A 249 -21.36 21.83 17.66
CA GLU A 249 -21.47 23.09 16.91
C GLU A 249 -20.50 23.10 15.73
N GLN A 250 -21.02 23.34 14.53
CA GLN A 250 -20.24 23.45 13.30
C GLN A 250 -19.54 24.82 13.24
N HIS A 251 -18.34 24.87 12.64
CA HIS A 251 -17.65 26.11 12.31
C HIS A 251 -18.40 26.91 11.22
N CYS A 252 -18.12 28.21 11.07
CA CYS A 252 -18.97 29.19 10.37
C CYS A 252 -19.35 28.89 8.90
N CYS A 253 -18.74 27.88 8.28
CA CYS A 253 -18.97 27.46 6.91
C CYS A 253 -19.07 25.93 6.83
N GLY A 254 -20.29 25.38 6.90
CA GLY A 254 -20.54 23.96 6.68
C GLY A 254 -22.00 23.56 6.92
N THR A 255 -22.35 22.36 6.48
CA THR A 255 -23.70 21.75 6.56
C THR A 255 -23.96 21.01 7.87
N GLY A 256 -22.96 20.93 8.75
CA GLY A 256 -23.07 20.31 10.07
C GLY A 256 -22.63 18.85 10.08
N MET A 257 -23.09 18.11 11.09
CA MET A 257 -22.68 16.73 11.35
C MET A 257 -23.26 15.76 10.30
N VAL A 258 -24.30 16.15 9.56
CA VAL A 258 -24.82 15.39 8.42
C VAL A 258 -23.75 14.98 7.39
N ASN A 259 -22.68 15.77 7.25
CA ASN A 259 -21.57 15.44 6.35
C ASN A 259 -20.89 14.12 6.72
N LEU A 260 -20.97 13.69 7.98
CA LEU A 260 -20.38 12.45 8.42
C LEU A 260 -21.01 11.20 7.77
N TRP A 261 -22.20 11.30 7.20
CA TRP A 261 -22.93 10.15 6.63
C TRP A 261 -23.68 10.49 5.33
N ASP A 262 -23.19 11.46 4.54
CA ASP A 262 -23.82 11.89 3.29
C ASP A 262 -23.28 11.16 2.03
N ASN A 263 -22.31 10.26 2.18
CA ASN A 263 -21.62 9.56 1.09
C ASN A 263 -20.77 10.49 0.19
N SER A 264 -20.28 11.60 0.73
CA SER A 264 -19.51 12.62 0.01
C SER A 264 -18.19 12.97 0.73
N TRP A 265 -17.31 11.98 0.94
CA TRP A 265 -16.06 12.15 1.67
C TRP A 265 -14.90 12.80 0.88
N ASN A 266 -14.78 12.50 -0.41
CA ASN A 266 -13.68 13.01 -1.26
C ASN A 266 -14.09 14.26 -2.07
N SER A 267 -14.90 15.14 -1.48
CA SER A 267 -15.44 16.34 -2.15
C SER A 267 -15.03 17.65 -1.49
N GLY A 268 -14.36 17.59 -0.33
CA GLY A 268 -14.01 18.75 0.50
C GLY A 268 -15.04 19.09 1.57
N ASN A 269 -16.25 18.52 1.50
CA ASN A 269 -17.24 18.60 2.58
C ASN A 269 -16.73 17.85 3.80
N VAL A 270 -16.85 18.48 4.98
CA VAL A 270 -16.46 17.89 6.26
C VAL A 270 -17.36 18.38 7.38
N PHE A 271 -17.49 17.58 8.42
CA PHE A 271 -17.87 18.09 9.73
C PHE A 271 -16.65 18.73 10.39
N HIS A 272 -16.76 20.01 10.70
CA HIS A 272 -15.73 20.80 11.35
C HIS A 272 -16.34 21.41 12.60
N THR A 273 -15.91 20.96 13.76
CA THR A 273 -16.38 21.49 15.05
C THR A 273 -15.88 22.91 15.27
N LYS A 274 -16.66 23.72 15.98
CA LYS A 274 -16.29 25.11 16.28
C LYS A 274 -15.01 25.17 17.13
N PRO A 275 -14.02 26.00 16.77
CA PRO A 275 -12.84 26.27 17.59
C PRO A 275 -13.19 26.94 18.92
N GLY A 276 -12.30 26.82 19.91
CA GLY A 276 -12.35 27.55 21.18
C GLY A 276 -12.77 26.73 22.40
N THR A 277 -13.16 25.47 22.24
CA THR A 277 -13.49 24.59 23.38
C THR A 277 -12.29 23.77 23.88
N GLY A 278 -11.20 23.72 23.12
CA GLY A 278 -10.08 22.81 23.38
C GLY A 278 -10.40 21.36 23.00
N LEU A 279 -9.34 20.54 22.94
CA LEU A 279 -9.45 19.08 22.92
C LEU A 279 -9.48 18.57 24.38
N ALA A 280 -10.20 17.49 24.70
CA ALA A 280 -10.95 16.63 23.79
C ALA A 280 -12.28 17.25 23.32
N GLN A 281 -12.70 16.89 22.10
CA GLN A 281 -14.01 17.21 21.53
C GLN A 281 -14.80 15.93 21.27
N TRP A 282 -16.12 15.98 21.42
CA TRP A 282 -16.98 14.82 21.15
C TRP A 282 -18.35 15.20 20.62
N PHE A 283 -18.98 14.25 19.95
CA PHE A 283 -20.32 14.38 19.41
C PHE A 283 -21.03 13.04 19.37
N THR A 284 -22.36 13.07 19.34
CA THR A 284 -23.22 11.89 19.42
C THR A 284 -24.16 11.79 18.21
N PHE A 285 -24.41 10.57 17.74
CA PHE A 285 -25.39 10.29 16.71
C PHE A 285 -26.08 8.93 16.93
N ASP A 286 -27.29 8.80 16.39
CA ASP A 286 -28.10 7.57 16.36
C ASP A 286 -27.83 6.85 15.04
N LEU A 287 -27.46 5.56 15.07
CA LEU A 287 -27.34 4.71 13.88
C LEU A 287 -28.70 4.34 13.26
N GLY A 288 -29.78 4.59 13.99
CA GLY A 288 -31.16 4.26 13.63
C GLY A 288 -31.51 2.77 13.80
N VAL A 289 -30.54 1.94 14.19
CA VAL A 289 -30.68 0.52 14.48
C VAL A 289 -29.66 0.09 15.53
N GLU A 290 -30.02 -0.83 16.41
CA GLU A 290 -29.06 -1.53 17.28
C GLU A 290 -28.31 -2.57 16.45
N SER A 291 -26.98 -2.47 16.41
CA SER A 291 -26.12 -3.33 15.60
C SER A 291 -24.98 -3.91 16.41
N ASP A 292 -24.64 -5.17 16.12
CA ASP A 292 -23.34 -5.75 16.46
C ASP A 292 -22.31 -5.15 15.50
N LEU A 293 -21.63 -4.09 15.92
CA LEU A 293 -20.65 -3.40 15.07
C LEU A 293 -19.41 -4.26 14.88
N SER A 294 -18.95 -4.35 13.63
CA SER A 294 -17.78 -5.13 13.25
C SER A 294 -16.56 -4.26 12.97
N ARG A 295 -16.77 -3.12 12.30
CA ARG A 295 -15.75 -2.14 11.95
C ARG A 295 -16.37 -0.81 11.57
N PHE A 296 -15.53 0.21 11.46
CA PHE A 296 -15.89 1.46 10.83
C PHE A 296 -14.75 1.98 9.96
N LYS A 297 -15.09 2.90 9.06
CA LYS A 297 -14.14 3.70 8.32
C LYS A 297 -14.24 5.16 8.71
N PHE A 298 -13.09 5.78 8.85
CA PHE A 298 -12.93 7.21 9.05
C PHE A 298 -12.22 7.80 7.83
N TYR A 299 -12.85 8.79 7.21
CA TYR A 299 -12.30 9.51 6.07
C TYR A 299 -11.82 10.89 6.48
N HIS A 300 -10.58 11.20 6.10
CA HIS A 300 -9.95 12.48 6.37
C HIS A 300 -10.45 13.56 5.41
N ARG A 301 -10.29 14.81 5.82
CA ARG A 301 -10.51 15.97 4.99
C ARG A 301 -9.59 15.95 3.76
N LEU A 302 -10.20 16.12 2.59
CA LEU A 302 -9.49 16.32 1.31
C LEU A 302 -8.55 17.53 1.35
N GLY A 303 -9.02 18.65 1.91
CA GLY A 303 -8.27 19.92 1.94
C GLY A 303 -8.03 20.47 0.54
N ASP A 304 -6.91 21.17 0.36
CA ASP A 304 -6.42 21.61 -0.96
C ASP A 304 -5.69 20.47 -1.73
N GLY A 305 -5.86 19.22 -1.31
CA GLY A 305 -5.25 18.03 -1.91
C GLY A 305 -4.08 17.47 -1.10
N GLN A 306 -3.33 16.57 -1.74
CA GLN A 306 -2.17 15.93 -1.12
C GLN A 306 -1.17 16.99 -0.63
N GLN A 307 -0.58 16.77 0.55
CA GLN A 307 0.43 17.64 1.17
C GLN A 307 -0.11 18.99 1.68
N SER A 308 -1.43 19.23 1.62
CA SER A 308 -2.04 20.44 2.17
C SER A 308 -1.94 20.51 3.69
N THR A 309 -1.78 21.72 4.23
CA THR A 309 -1.78 22.00 5.68
C THR A 309 -3.17 21.95 6.31
N ASN A 310 -4.23 22.02 5.49
CA ASN A 310 -5.63 21.96 5.94
C ASN A 310 -6.32 20.61 5.65
N GLY A 311 -5.56 19.60 5.21
CA GLY A 311 -6.06 18.27 4.85
C GLY A 311 -5.46 17.15 5.71
N ALA A 312 -5.67 15.91 5.24
CA ALA A 312 -5.24 14.69 5.91
C ALA A 312 -3.81 14.76 6.46
N TYR A 313 -3.63 14.29 7.70
CA TYR A 313 -2.35 14.20 8.42
C TYR A 313 -1.66 15.54 8.75
N ALA A 314 -2.31 16.68 8.51
CA ALA A 314 -1.76 18.01 8.82
C ALA A 314 -2.75 18.92 9.57
N GLY A 315 -4.05 18.78 9.31
CA GLY A 315 -5.10 19.60 9.90
C GLY A 315 -5.73 19.01 11.17
N GLY A 316 -7.02 19.31 11.36
CA GLY A 316 -7.83 18.88 12.50
C GLY A 316 -8.29 17.43 12.40
N ASP A 317 -7.83 16.65 11.43
CA ASP A 317 -8.19 15.24 11.34
C ASP A 317 -7.79 14.50 12.64
N PRO A 318 -8.70 13.73 13.25
CA PRO A 318 -8.40 12.94 14.44
C PRO A 318 -7.15 12.07 14.28
N LYS A 319 -6.25 12.17 15.27
CA LYS A 319 -5.09 11.29 15.42
C LYS A 319 -5.33 10.25 16.51
N LEU A 320 -5.79 10.67 17.68
CA LEU A 320 -6.20 9.78 18.78
C LEU A 320 -7.65 10.06 19.11
N PHE A 321 -8.46 9.02 19.10
CA PHE A 321 -9.89 9.13 19.33
C PHE A 321 -10.46 7.84 19.94
N GLU A 322 -11.64 7.98 20.51
CA GLU A 322 -12.38 6.92 21.17
C GLU A 322 -13.75 6.79 20.52
N LEU A 323 -14.23 5.55 20.45
CA LEU A 323 -15.60 5.25 20.09
C LEU A 323 -16.33 4.72 21.33
N TRP A 324 -17.53 5.23 21.57
CA TRP A 324 -18.37 4.85 22.70
C TRP A 324 -19.76 4.46 22.22
N GLY A 325 -20.37 3.48 22.89
CA GLY A 325 -21.69 2.95 22.56
C GLY A 325 -22.69 3.09 23.71
N SER A 326 -23.96 3.30 23.36
CA SER A 326 -25.08 3.24 24.30
C SER A 326 -26.37 2.78 23.60
N ASN A 327 -27.30 2.22 24.37
CA ASN A 327 -28.68 1.96 23.93
C ASN A 327 -29.69 2.88 24.61
N GLU A 328 -29.31 3.55 25.69
CA GLU A 328 -30.13 4.46 26.48
C GLU A 328 -29.27 5.65 26.96
N PRO A 329 -28.85 6.55 26.05
CA PRO A 329 -27.94 7.64 26.40
C PRO A 329 -28.60 8.62 27.38
N ASN A 330 -27.90 8.97 28.46
CA ASN A 330 -28.33 10.01 29.39
C ASN A 330 -28.44 11.35 28.67
N LEU A 331 -29.64 11.93 28.69
CA LEU A 331 -29.96 13.17 27.97
C LEU A 331 -29.27 14.42 28.55
N ASP A 332 -28.72 14.33 29.77
CA ASP A 332 -27.91 15.37 30.38
C ASP A 332 -26.48 15.46 29.78
N GLY A 333 -26.10 14.50 28.94
CA GLY A 333 -24.78 14.43 28.31
C GLY A 333 -23.71 13.78 29.18
N SER A 334 -24.06 13.26 30.36
CA SER A 334 -23.13 12.52 31.22
C SER A 334 -22.64 11.21 30.57
N TRP A 335 -21.51 10.70 31.05
CA TRP A 335 -20.86 9.50 30.52
C TRP A 335 -21.37 8.19 31.14
N GLY A 336 -22.21 8.24 32.19
CA GLY A 336 -22.59 7.07 32.97
C GLY A 336 -23.37 5.99 32.20
N SER A 337 -24.04 6.36 31.10
CA SER A 337 -24.76 5.45 30.20
C SER A 337 -23.93 4.96 29.02
N TRP A 338 -22.64 5.30 28.96
CA TRP A 338 -21.77 5.04 27.80
C TRP A 338 -20.76 3.94 28.12
N THR A 339 -20.62 3.00 27.19
CA THR A 339 -19.61 1.96 27.24
C THR A 339 -18.51 2.27 26.23
N LEU A 340 -17.25 2.24 26.66
CA LEU A 340 -16.12 2.39 25.74
C LEU A 340 -16.09 1.20 24.79
N ILE A 341 -16.13 1.46 23.48
CA ILE A 341 -15.95 0.43 22.45
C ILE A 341 -14.45 0.21 22.21
N GLY A 342 -13.69 1.30 22.08
CA GLY A 342 -12.24 1.21 21.88
C GLY A 342 -11.56 2.57 21.77
N GLU A 343 -10.25 2.54 21.93
CA GLU A 343 -9.33 3.64 21.65
C GLU A 343 -8.60 3.35 20.34
N PHE A 344 -8.48 4.36 19.48
CA PHE A 344 -7.97 4.20 18.12
C PHE A 344 -6.95 5.29 17.79
N GLU A 345 -5.95 4.92 16.98
CA GLU A 345 -4.94 5.82 16.45
C GLU A 345 -4.97 5.80 14.91
N SER A 346 -5.16 6.97 14.29
CA SER A 346 -4.90 7.14 12.86
C SER A 346 -3.40 7.12 12.62
N ILE A 347 -2.97 6.37 11.61
CA ILE A 347 -1.56 6.16 11.28
C ILE A 347 -1.30 6.39 9.79
N LYS A 348 -0.08 6.84 9.49
CA LYS A 348 0.40 6.96 8.11
C LYS A 348 0.94 5.62 7.64
N PRO A 349 0.35 4.97 6.62
CA PRO A 349 0.83 3.67 6.13
C PRO A 349 2.29 3.73 5.64
N SER A 350 2.73 4.87 5.11
CA SER A 350 4.11 5.04 4.62
C SER A 350 5.16 5.13 5.74
N GLY A 351 4.75 5.43 6.98
CA GLY A 351 5.65 5.73 8.10
C GLY A 351 6.45 7.03 7.93
N SER A 352 6.12 7.88 6.93
CA SER A 352 6.83 9.13 6.69
C SER A 352 6.64 10.13 7.85
N PRO A 353 7.59 11.05 8.08
CA PRO A 353 7.51 12.00 9.20
C PRO A 353 6.34 13.00 9.06
N GLN A 354 5.98 13.65 10.16
CA GLN A 354 4.97 14.73 10.16
C GLN A 354 5.40 15.85 9.20
N GLY A 355 4.44 16.43 8.49
CA GLY A 355 4.70 17.46 7.47
C GLY A 355 5.05 16.90 6.09
N THR A 356 5.17 15.58 5.92
CA THR A 356 5.21 14.90 4.61
C THR A 356 3.94 14.07 4.45
N VAL A 357 3.24 14.13 3.32
CA VAL A 357 2.09 13.24 3.02
C VAL A 357 2.33 12.60 1.67
N THR A 358 2.62 11.30 1.67
CA THR A 358 2.88 10.56 0.43
C THR A 358 1.58 10.27 -0.32
N GLY A 359 1.70 9.85 -1.59
CA GLY A 359 0.52 9.45 -2.38
C GLY A 359 -0.19 8.24 -1.77
N GLU A 360 0.56 7.33 -1.14
CA GLU A 360 0.03 6.19 -0.40
C GLU A 360 -0.81 6.65 0.81
N ASP A 361 -0.28 7.58 1.61
CA ASP A 361 -1.00 8.13 2.76
C ASP A 361 -2.30 8.81 2.32
N PHE A 362 -2.24 9.65 1.29
CA PHE A 362 -3.41 10.39 0.81
C PHE A 362 -4.49 9.46 0.25
N LEU A 363 -4.12 8.46 -0.55
CA LEU A 363 -5.06 7.47 -1.07
C LEU A 363 -5.71 6.67 0.07
N TYR A 364 -4.93 6.27 1.07
CA TYR A 364 -5.40 5.52 2.23
C TYR A 364 -6.43 6.31 3.05
N ALA A 365 -6.12 7.55 3.44
CA ALA A 365 -6.97 8.34 4.33
C ALA A 365 -8.15 9.06 3.64
N VAL A 366 -7.94 9.60 2.44
CA VAL A 366 -8.91 10.50 1.79
C VAL A 366 -9.79 9.74 0.79
N VAL A 367 -9.22 8.78 0.05
CA VAL A 367 -9.98 8.09 -1.01
C VAL A 367 -10.59 6.79 -0.49
N ASN A 368 -9.78 5.94 0.17
CA ASN A 368 -10.19 4.61 0.61
C ASN A 368 -10.80 4.59 2.02
N GLY A 369 -10.41 5.55 2.87
CA GLY A 369 -10.78 5.65 4.28
C GLY A 369 -9.94 4.73 5.16
N GLU A 370 -9.55 5.23 6.34
CA GLU A 370 -8.89 4.43 7.36
C GLU A 370 -9.89 3.45 7.97
N GLU A 371 -9.56 2.16 7.98
CA GLU A 371 -10.42 1.10 8.53
C GLU A 371 -9.97 0.73 9.95
N PHE A 372 -10.95 0.61 10.85
CA PHE A 372 -10.75 0.24 12.24
C PHE A 372 -11.70 -0.90 12.61
N ASP A 373 -11.14 -2.02 13.06
CA ASP A 373 -11.92 -3.15 13.57
C ASP A 373 -12.49 -2.83 14.96
N ILE A 374 -13.76 -3.20 15.19
CA ILE A 374 -14.35 -3.17 16.53
C ILE A 374 -13.81 -4.35 17.34
N PRO A 375 -13.42 -4.15 18.61
CA PRO A 375 -12.91 -5.24 19.44
C PRO A 375 -13.88 -6.43 19.55
N PRO A 376 -13.39 -7.67 19.49
CA PRO A 376 -14.23 -8.84 19.72
C PRO A 376 -14.93 -8.78 21.08
N GLY A 377 -16.21 -9.16 21.12
CA GLY A 377 -17.01 -9.15 22.34
C GLY A 377 -17.62 -7.78 22.70
N THR A 378 -17.42 -6.75 21.87
CA THR A 378 -18.17 -5.49 22.01
C THR A 378 -19.69 -5.76 21.94
N PRO A 379 -20.48 -5.25 22.90
CA PRO A 379 -21.94 -5.36 22.87
C PRO A 379 -22.56 -4.62 21.68
N SER A 380 -23.81 -4.94 21.37
CA SER A 380 -24.59 -4.23 20.36
C SER A 380 -24.99 -2.85 20.85
N PHE A 381 -24.84 -1.83 19.99
CA PHE A 381 -25.21 -0.46 20.32
C PHE A 381 -26.00 0.20 19.18
N ARG A 382 -26.89 1.14 19.54
CA ARG A 382 -27.62 2.00 18.61
C ARG A 382 -27.03 3.41 18.55
N TYR A 383 -26.65 3.97 19.69
CA TYR A 383 -26.10 5.32 19.78
C TYR A 383 -24.58 5.25 19.86
N ILE A 384 -23.95 6.11 19.07
CA ILE A 384 -22.49 6.22 19.01
C ILE A 384 -22.08 7.61 19.45
N ARG A 385 -21.06 7.67 20.29
CA ARG A 385 -20.38 8.90 20.66
C ARG A 385 -18.90 8.79 20.28
N TRP A 386 -18.47 9.74 19.47
CA TRP A 386 -17.08 9.87 19.03
C TRP A 386 -16.37 10.91 19.91
N ARG A 387 -15.18 10.60 20.42
CA ARG A 387 -14.36 11.54 21.21
C ARG A 387 -12.94 11.64 20.69
N THR A 388 -12.55 12.80 20.16
CA THR A 388 -11.18 13.07 19.71
C THR A 388 -10.39 13.71 20.83
N SER A 389 -9.29 13.08 21.24
CA SER A 389 -8.37 13.61 22.25
C SER A 389 -7.15 14.28 21.65
N LYS A 390 -6.79 13.92 20.41
CA LYS A 390 -5.66 14.50 19.67
C LYS A 390 -5.95 14.55 18.18
N VAL A 391 -5.56 15.63 17.52
CA VAL A 391 -5.58 15.77 16.05
C VAL A 391 -4.16 15.77 15.49
N TRP A 392 -4.02 15.65 14.17
CA TRP A 392 -2.71 15.64 13.50
C TRP A 392 -1.99 16.99 13.52
N GLY A 393 -2.73 18.08 13.39
CA GLY A 393 -2.25 19.46 13.44
C GLY A 393 -2.18 20.05 14.84
N ALA A 394 -1.73 21.30 14.93
CA ALA A 394 -1.74 22.09 16.16
C ALA A 394 -3.06 22.88 16.28
N LEU A 395 -4.18 22.18 16.31
CA LEU A 395 -5.53 22.75 16.35
C LEU A 395 -6.30 22.24 17.57
N ASP A 396 -7.32 23.00 17.97
CA ASP A 396 -8.19 22.73 19.11
C ASP A 396 -9.58 22.21 18.71
N HIS A 397 -9.73 21.87 17.43
CA HIS A 397 -10.96 21.40 16.81
C HIS A 397 -10.66 20.31 15.78
N GLN A 398 -11.70 19.60 15.32
CA GLN A 398 -11.54 18.43 14.47
C GLN A 398 -12.17 18.56 13.08
N TYR A 399 -11.63 17.80 12.12
CA TYR A 399 -12.19 17.59 10.77
C TYR A 399 -12.51 16.11 10.57
N ILE A 400 -13.71 15.81 10.10
CA ILE A 400 -14.05 14.45 9.66
C ILE A 400 -14.86 14.58 8.38
N ALA A 401 -14.41 13.95 7.31
CA ALA A 401 -15.14 13.96 6.05
C ALA A 401 -16.32 13.00 6.09
N GLU A 402 -16.11 11.79 6.60
CA GLU A 402 -17.16 10.77 6.67
C GLU A 402 -16.82 9.69 7.70
N LEU A 403 -17.86 9.13 8.31
CA LEU A 403 -17.83 7.89 9.06
C LEU A 403 -18.76 6.87 8.40
N THR A 404 -18.27 5.65 8.22
CA THR A 404 -19.09 4.54 7.71
C THR A 404 -18.98 3.35 8.64
N PHE A 405 -20.10 2.75 9.02
CA PHE A 405 -20.15 1.64 9.97
C PHE A 405 -20.63 0.38 9.29
N TRP A 406 -20.08 -0.75 9.71
CA TRP A 406 -20.51 -2.08 9.33
C TRP A 406 -20.87 -2.90 10.57
N GLY A 407 -21.77 -3.86 10.38
CA GLY A 407 -22.18 -4.76 11.43
C GLY A 407 -23.33 -5.66 11.02
N ASN A 408 -23.98 -6.24 12.02
CA ASN A 408 -25.19 -7.03 11.85
C ASN A 408 -26.34 -6.45 12.70
N ASP A 409 -27.42 -6.06 12.03
CA ASP A 409 -28.66 -5.66 12.70
C ASP A 409 -29.28 -6.89 13.37
N LYS A 410 -29.57 -6.84 14.67
CA LYS A 410 -30.24 -7.95 15.37
C LYS A 410 -31.59 -8.36 14.77
N SER A 411 -32.25 -7.47 14.02
CA SER A 411 -33.52 -7.76 13.33
C SER A 411 -33.42 -8.87 12.28
N ASN A 412 -32.21 -9.20 11.81
CA ASN A 412 -31.97 -10.26 10.83
C ASN A 412 -31.63 -11.63 11.44
N LEU A 413 -31.48 -11.73 12.77
CA LEU A 413 -31.18 -13.00 13.46
C LEU A 413 -32.44 -13.86 13.72
N ILE A 414 -33.63 -13.42 13.27
CA ILE A 414 -34.93 -14.11 13.47
C ILE A 414 -35.55 -14.52 12.12
N LYS A 415 -34.75 -14.84 11.10
CA LYS A 415 -35.26 -15.45 9.86
C LYS A 415 -34.48 -16.68 9.45
#